data_AF-A0A350JH53-F1
#
_entry.id   AF-A0A350JH53-F1
#
_cell.length_a   1.000
_cell.length_b   1.000
_cell.length_c   1.000
_cell.angle_alpha   90.00
_cell.angle_beta   90.00
_cell.angle_gamma   90.00
#
_symmetry.space_group_name_H-M   'P 1'
#
loop_
_entity.id
_entity.type
_entity.pdbx_description
1 polymer ?
#
loop_
_entity_poly.entity_id
_entity_poly.type
_entity_poly.pdbx_seq_one_letter_code
_entity_poly.pdbx_strand_id
1 'polypeptide(L)' 'MIQHNKNKTSECIECGEPYNLKRKQIGYMTCLDCGDTDAIKEILRKARCVAPAFNKGGYMYIHSTQDAKDAGR' A
#
# COMPACT_ATOMS: atom_id res chain seq x y z
N MET A 1 -18.04 15.44 -32.71
CA MET A 1 -16.63 15.04 -32.83
C MET A 1 -15.95 15.25 -31.48
N ILE A 2 -16.06 14.27 -30.57
CA ILE A 2 -15.38 14.34 -29.28
C ILE A 2 -14.00 13.73 -29.48
N GLN A 3 -12.98 14.58 -29.56
CA GLN A 3 -11.60 14.14 -29.59
C GLN A 3 -11.21 13.65 -28.18
N HIS A 4 -11.27 12.33 -27.92
CA HIS A 4 -10.65 11.73 -26.73
C HIS A 4 -9.12 11.76 -26.92
N ASN A 5 -8.53 12.87 -26.52
CA ASN A 5 -7.14 13.25 -26.82
C ASN A 5 -6.18 12.80 -25.70
N LYS A 6 -5.24 11.94 -26.09
CA LYS A 6 -3.90 11.66 -25.54
C LYS A 6 -3.78 10.97 -24.18
N ASN A 7 -3.31 9.72 -24.23
CA ASN A 7 -2.62 8.98 -23.17
C ASN A 7 -1.48 9.83 -22.60
N LYS A 8 -1.78 10.66 -21.61
CA LYS A 8 -0.75 11.34 -20.84
C LYS A 8 -0.11 10.29 -19.93
N THR A 9 1.21 10.21 -19.98
CA THR A 9 2.02 9.31 -19.16
C THR A 9 2.81 10.13 -18.13
N SER A 10 3.14 9.51 -17.00
CA SER A 10 4.10 10.04 -16.02
C SER A 10 5.16 8.98 -15.76
N GLU A 11 6.35 9.40 -15.35
CA GLU A 11 7.46 8.51 -15.06
C GLU A 11 7.42 8.02 -13.61
N CYS A 12 7.74 6.74 -13.42
CA CYS A 12 7.88 6.09 -12.12
C CYS A 12 9.13 6.61 -11.39
N ILE A 13 9.01 6.95 -10.10
CA ILE A 13 10.16 7.41 -9.30
C ILE A 13 11.19 6.31 -9.00
N GLU A 14 10.80 5.03 -9.06
CA GLU A 14 11.66 3.89 -8.73
C GLU A 14 12.42 3.35 -9.95
N CYS A 15 11.73 3.14 -11.07
CA CYS A 15 12.29 2.51 -12.26
C CYS A 15 12.33 3.41 -13.51
N GLY A 16 11.74 4.61 -13.47
CA GLY A 16 11.67 5.52 -14.61
C GLY A 16 10.62 5.15 -15.68
N GLU A 17 9.98 3.98 -15.59
CA GLU A 17 9.02 3.54 -16.61
C GLU A 17 7.78 4.44 -16.68
N PRO A 18 7.28 4.75 -17.90
CA PRO A 18 6.09 5.56 -18.08
C PRO A 18 4.83 4.78 -17.68
N TYR A 19 4.04 5.34 -16.78
CA TYR A 19 2.75 4.80 -16.36
C TYR A 19 1.61 5.81 -16.61
N ASN A 20 0.38 5.31 -16.51
CA ASN A 20 -0.82 6.09 -16.78
C ASN A 20 -0.95 7.28 -15.82
N LEU A 21 -1.09 8.51 -16.34
CA LEU A 21 -1.24 9.72 -15.54
C LEU A 21 -2.41 9.65 -14.55
N LYS A 22 -3.46 8.85 -14.80
CA LYS A 22 -4.55 8.64 -13.84
C LYS A 22 -4.05 8.15 -12.48
N ARG A 23 -2.99 7.32 -12.45
CA ARG A 23 -2.37 6.86 -11.19
C ARG A 23 -1.70 8.02 -10.43
N LYS A 24 -1.06 8.93 -11.16
CA LYS A 24 -0.47 10.15 -10.57
C LYS A 24 -1.54 11.09 -10.03
N GLN A 25 -2.67 11.20 -10.73
CA GLN A 25 -3.79 12.04 -10.31
C GLN A 25 -4.42 11.56 -8.99
N ILE A 26 -4.43 10.26 -8.73
CA ILE A 26 -4.90 9.70 -7.44
C ILE A 26 -3.79 9.62 -6.37
N GLY A 27 -2.58 10.10 -6.66
CA GLY A 27 -1.48 10.23 -5.70
C GLY A 27 -0.41 9.13 -5.74
N TYR A 28 -0.50 8.14 -6.63
CA TYR A 28 0.59 7.17 -6.81
C TYR A 28 1.72 7.78 -7.63
N MET A 29 2.94 7.66 -7.12
CA MET A 29 4.16 8.11 -7.82
C MET A 29 4.91 6.97 -8.54
N THR A 30 4.44 5.74 -8.37
CA THR A 30 5.06 4.52 -8.90
C THR A 30 4.20 3.83 -9.96
N CYS A 31 4.86 3.06 -10.85
CA CYS A 31 4.19 2.18 -11.79
C CYS A 31 3.49 1.01 -11.06
N LEU A 32 2.78 0.16 -11.81
CA LEU A 32 2.07 -1.00 -11.23
C LEU A 32 3.05 -2.00 -10.64
N ASP A 33 4.12 -2.36 -11.37
CA ASP A 33 5.04 -3.40 -10.92
C ASP A 33 5.80 -3.00 -9.65
N CYS A 34 6.34 -1.78 -9.59
CA CYS A 34 7.01 -1.25 -8.40
C CYS A 34 6.04 -1.12 -7.22
N GLY A 35 4.82 -0.61 -7.46
CA GLY A 35 3.80 -0.50 -6.43
C GLY A 35 3.38 -1.86 -5.88
N ASP A 36 3.29 -2.89 -6.72
CA ASP A 36 2.96 -4.25 -6.32
C ASP A 36 4.09 -4.88 -5.50
N THR A 37 5.36 -4.60 -5.86
CA THR A 37 6.49 -5.09 -5.07
C THR A 37 6.48 -4.50 -3.66
N ASP A 38 6.20 -3.20 -3.53
CA ASP A 38 6.10 -2.57 -2.22
C ASP A 38 4.87 -3.03 -1.43
N ALA A 39 3.74 -3.25 -2.11
CA ALA A 39 2.55 -3.84 -1.49
C ALA A 39 2.84 -5.24 -0.92
N ILE A 40 3.59 -6.09 -1.65
CA ILE A 40 4.00 -7.43 -1.17
C ILE A 40 4.89 -7.31 0.07
N LYS A 41 5.87 -6.41 0.08
CA LYS A 41 6.72 -6.18 1.26
C LYS A 41 5.88 -5.80 2.48
N GLU A 42 4.92 -4.90 2.30
CA GLU A 42 4.00 -4.50 3.38
C GLU A 42 3.09 -5.64 3.83
N ILE A 43 2.56 -6.46 2.91
CA ILE A 43 1.76 -7.63 3.27
C ILE A 43 2.57 -8.60 4.14
N LEU A 44 3.78 -8.94 3.73
CA LEU A 44 4.65 -9.86 4.47
C LEU A 44 5.02 -9.31 5.85
N ARG A 45 5.27 -8.00 5.95
CA ARG A 45 5.51 -7.32 7.23
C ARG A 45 4.26 -7.38 8.12
N LYS A 46 3.09 -7.03 7.59
CA LYS A 46 1.82 -6.96 8.34
C LYS A 46 1.32 -8.32 8.79
N ALA A 47 1.56 -9.38 8.00
CA ALA A 47 1.20 -10.75 8.36
C ALA A 47 1.81 -11.19 9.70
N ARG A 48 2.98 -10.65 10.06
CA ARG A 48 3.68 -10.96 11.32
C ARG A 48 3.24 -10.11 12.51
N CYS A 49 2.34 -9.15 12.28
CA CYS A 49 1.88 -8.19 13.27
C CYS A 49 0.37 -8.35 13.53
N VAL A 50 -0.15 -9.57 13.44
CA VAL A 50 -1.55 -9.88 13.74
C VAL A 50 -1.62 -10.64 15.05
N ALA A 51 -2.38 -10.15 16.01
CA ALA A 51 -2.55 -10.77 17.32
C ALA A 51 -3.98 -10.57 17.84
N PRO A 52 -4.46 -11.41 18.78
CA PRO A 52 -5.72 -11.17 19.48
C PRO A 52 -5.69 -9.81 20.20
N ALA A 53 -6.73 -9.01 20.03
CA ALA A 53 -6.85 -7.76 20.75
C ALA A 53 -7.34 -8.01 22.18
N PHE A 54 -6.52 -7.73 23.19
CA PHE A 54 -6.84 -7.96 24.61
C PHE A 54 -7.16 -9.44 24.95
N ASN A 55 -7.44 -9.71 26.22
CA ASN A 55 -7.89 -11.02 26.67
C ASN A 55 -9.27 -11.37 26.08
N LYS A 56 -9.29 -12.20 25.02
CA LYS A 56 -10.46 -12.72 24.27
C LYS A 56 -10.97 -11.87 23.10
N GLY A 57 -10.25 -10.86 22.62
CA GLY A 57 -10.65 -10.21 21.36
C GLY A 57 -10.22 -11.00 20.12
N GLY A 58 -10.79 -10.63 18.98
CA GLY A 58 -10.43 -11.21 17.69
C GLY A 58 -9.01 -10.83 17.24
N TYR A 59 -8.49 -11.54 16.24
CA TYR A 59 -7.22 -11.21 15.61
C TYR A 59 -7.32 -9.86 14.90
N MET A 60 -6.47 -8.92 15.32
CA MET A 60 -6.39 -7.57 14.75
C MET A 60 -4.96 -7.25 14.34
N TYR A 61 -4.82 -6.31 13.41
CA TYR A 61 -3.52 -5.77 13.04
C TYR A 61 -2.98 -4.86 14.15
N ILE A 62 -1.83 -5.23 14.68
CA ILE A 62 -1.08 -4.48 15.69
C ILE A 62 -0.20 -3.46 14.94
N HIS A 63 -0.62 -2.19 14.99
CA HIS A 63 0.03 -1.12 14.21
C HIS A 63 0.92 -0.21 15.07
N SER A 64 0.82 -0.30 16.40
CA SER A 64 1.57 0.52 17.35
C SER A 64 2.24 -0.31 18.45
N THR A 65 3.24 0.27 19.12
CA THR A 65 3.87 -0.36 20.29
C THR A 65 2.94 -0.43 21.50
N GLN A 66 1.94 0.45 21.57
CA GLN A 66 0.93 0.46 22.62
C GLN A 66 -0.03 -0.73 22.44
N ASP A 67 -0.53 -0.94 21.21
CA ASP A 67 -1.36 -2.10 20.86
C ASP A 67 -0.68 -3.42 21.25
N ALA A 68 0.63 -3.52 21.00
CA ALA A 68 1.41 -4.71 21.35
C ALA A 68 1.49 -4.96 22.86
N LYS A 69 1.51 -3.91 23.68
CA LYS A 69 1.49 -4.03 25.15
C LYS A 69 0.12 -4.40 25.67
N ASP A 70 -0.93 -3.90 25.03
CA ASP A 70 -2.32 -4.13 25.45
C ASP A 70 -2.83 -5.52 25.07
N ALA A 71 -2.25 -6.16 24.04
CA ALA A 71 -2.58 -7.54 23.65
C ALA A 71 -2.32 -8.58 24.75
N GLY A 72 -1.38 -8.32 25.67
CA GLY A 72 -0.99 -9.24 26.75
C GLY A 72 -1.53 -8.89 28.14
N ARG A 73 -2.35 -7.84 28.26
CA ARG A 73 -3.00 -7.44 29.52
C ARG A 73 -4.37 -8.11 29.67
#